data_AF-A0A653QEV9-F1
#
_entry.id   AF-A0A653QEV9-F1
#
_cell.length_a   1.000
_cell.length_b   1.000
_cell.length_c   1.000
_cell.angle_alpha   90.00
_cell.angle_beta   90.00
_cell.angle_gamma   90.00
#
_symmetry.space_group_name_H-M   'P 1'
#
loop_
_entity.id
_entity.type
_entity.pdbx_description
1 polymer ?
#
loop_
_entity_poly.entity_id
_entity_poly.type
_entity_poly.pdbx_seq_one_letter_code
_entity_poly.pdbx_strand_id
1 'polypeptide(L)'
;MQVPSGVVVSASVGTAPGPFGDRPTQALRSTESRSARDCARAALATLGQRSADIPTGEGGQPVWPTGFVGSLSHCPGFTIAAVGRVGVASAIGIDVEVHRPVRPAVAATIVCGSEASMLTRLASSHPAVAWSAVLWSVKESVFKAWYPLTGRWVDYTACEVVIHPDRGSFDARVVAPAGPTECSTMPRAFAGRWSVVGTRLCSVVIVPASQRQDG
;
A
#
# COMPACT_ATOMS: atom_id res chain seq x y z
N MET A 1 -9.07 -5.93 10.61
CA MET A 1 -7.92 -6.64 10.01
C MET A 1 -6.86 -6.80 11.09
N GLN A 2 -6.34 -8.00 11.34
CA GLN A 2 -5.34 -8.23 12.37
C GLN A 2 -3.94 -7.96 11.80
N VAL A 3 -3.16 -7.12 12.47
CA VAL A 3 -1.79 -6.78 12.10
C VAL A 3 -0.85 -7.83 12.73
N PRO A 4 0.15 -8.36 12.00
CA PRO A 4 1.12 -9.30 12.56
C PRO A 4 1.81 -8.73 13.81
N SER A 5 2.14 -9.60 14.76
CA SER A 5 2.94 -9.23 15.92
C SER A 5 4.26 -8.59 15.47
N GLY A 6 4.61 -7.44 16.05
CA GLY A 6 5.82 -6.69 15.68
C GLY A 6 5.65 -5.66 14.55
N VAL A 7 4.44 -5.51 13.99
CA VAL A 7 4.05 -4.37 13.15
C VAL A 7 3.09 -3.47 13.92
N VAL A 8 3.38 -2.17 13.97
CA VAL A 8 2.55 -1.14 14.61
C VAL A 8 1.93 -0.27 13.53
N VAL A 9 0.65 0.02 13.69
CA VAL A 9 -0.11 0.93 12.82
C VAL A 9 -0.50 2.16 13.63
N SER A 10 -0.35 3.34 13.02
CA SER A 10 -0.83 4.61 13.55
C SER A 10 -1.58 5.34 12.44
N ALA A 11 -2.69 5.97 12.79
CA ALA A 11 -3.52 6.72 11.86
C ALA A 11 -4.00 8.02 12.49
N SER A 12 -4.25 9.01 11.64
CA SER A 12 -4.80 10.29 12.02
C SER A 12 -5.97 10.65 11.11
N VAL A 13 -7.02 11.21 11.72
CA VAL A 13 -8.17 11.76 11.01
C VAL A 13 -7.95 13.27 10.94
N GLY A 14 -7.78 13.80 9.73
CA GLY A 14 -7.59 15.23 9.50
C GLY A 14 -8.91 16.00 9.47
N THR A 15 -8.83 17.33 9.48
CA THR A 15 -9.96 18.26 9.42
C THR A 15 -10.27 18.76 8.00
N ALA A 16 -9.78 18.08 6.95
CA ALA A 16 -9.89 18.56 5.57
C ALA A 16 -11.35 18.90 5.21
N PRO A 17 -11.66 20.17 4.85
CA PRO A 17 -13.02 20.58 4.54
C PRO A 17 -13.38 20.29 3.08
N GLY A 18 -14.58 19.75 2.84
CA GLY A 18 -15.27 19.86 1.55
C GLY A 18 -14.76 18.95 0.42
N PRO A 19 -15.48 18.91 -0.73
CA PRO A 19 -15.91 17.67 -1.36
C PRO A 19 -14.80 16.94 -2.10
N PHE A 20 -15.00 15.63 -2.22
CA PHE A 20 -14.18 14.62 -2.88
C PHE A 20 -13.93 14.86 -4.40
N GLY A 21 -14.12 16.07 -4.94
CA GLY A 21 -14.17 16.35 -6.38
C GLY A 21 -12.82 16.63 -7.05
N ASP A 22 -11.97 17.46 -6.44
CA ASP A 22 -10.82 18.06 -7.13
C ASP A 22 -9.48 17.40 -6.82
N ARG A 23 -8.50 17.59 -7.73
CA ARG A 23 -7.11 17.23 -7.44
C ARG A 23 -6.65 18.05 -6.23
N PRO A 24 -6.10 17.43 -5.18
CA PRO A 24 -5.62 18.18 -4.02
C PRO A 24 -4.49 19.12 -4.44
N THR A 25 -4.51 20.34 -3.89
CA THR A 25 -3.45 21.34 -4.11
C THR A 25 -2.12 20.85 -3.55
N GLN A 26 -1.01 21.43 -4.02
CA GLN A 26 0.32 21.09 -3.51
C GLN A 26 0.43 21.31 -1.99
N ALA A 27 -0.17 22.39 -1.46
CA ALA A 27 -0.18 22.68 -0.03
C ALA A 27 -0.92 21.62 0.80
N LEU A 28 -2.05 21.10 0.29
CA LEU A 28 -2.77 19.99 0.92
C LEU A 28 -1.93 18.71 0.92
N ARG A 29 -1.32 18.37 -0.23
CA ARG A 29 -0.43 17.20 -0.34
C ARG A 29 0.76 17.29 0.62
N SER A 30 1.37 18.46 0.77
CA SER A 30 2.46 18.66 1.73
C SER A 30 2.00 18.49 3.18
N THR A 31 0.77 18.89 3.49
CA THR A 31 0.19 18.75 4.84
C THR A 31 -0.14 17.29 5.16
N GLU A 32 -0.76 16.57 4.23
CA GLU A 32 -1.03 15.13 4.37
C GLU A 32 0.28 14.33 4.45
N SER A 33 1.30 14.71 3.68
CA SER A 33 2.64 14.10 3.74
C SER A 33 3.33 14.29 5.09
N ARG A 34 3.15 15.45 5.74
CA ARG A 34 3.65 15.71 7.09
C ARG A 34 2.88 14.88 8.12
N SER A 35 1.55 14.91 8.05
CA SER A 35 0.68 14.16 8.96
C SER A 35 0.93 12.64 8.89
N ALA A 36 1.15 12.08 7.70
CA ALA A 36 1.52 10.67 7.56
C ALA A 36 2.87 10.34 8.22
N ARG A 37 3.84 11.26 8.18
CA ARG A 37 5.12 11.10 8.91
C ARG A 37 4.95 11.22 10.42
N ASP A 38 4.01 12.05 10.90
CA ASP A 38 3.68 12.10 12.32
C ASP A 38 3.09 10.78 12.81
N CYS A 39 2.19 10.17 12.03
CA CYS A 39 1.71 8.80 12.28
C CYS A 39 2.89 7.80 12.33
N ALA A 40 3.83 7.90 11.40
CA ALA A 40 4.98 7.02 11.35
C ALA A 40 5.89 7.16 12.57
N ARG A 41 6.15 8.39 13.03
CA ARG A 41 6.91 8.65 14.27
C ARG A 41 6.18 8.10 15.50
N ALA A 42 4.86 8.21 15.56
CA ALA A 42 4.08 7.61 16.65
C ALA A 42 4.18 6.06 16.66
N ALA A 43 4.15 5.43 15.48
CA ALA A 43 4.35 3.99 15.35
C ALA A 43 5.78 3.57 15.75
N LEU A 44 6.80 4.32 15.31
CA LEU A 44 8.20 4.11 15.70
C LEU A 44 8.42 4.27 17.20
N ALA A 45 7.80 5.27 17.83
CA ALA A 45 7.89 5.50 19.28
C ALA A 45 7.32 4.33 20.07
N THR A 46 6.22 3.72 19.61
CA THR A 46 5.65 2.50 20.19
C THR A 46 6.61 1.31 20.08
N LEU A 47 7.42 1.26 19.02
CA LEU A 47 8.49 0.28 18.83
C LEU A 47 9.82 0.69 19.53
N GLY A 48 9.81 1.74 20.35
CA GLY A 48 10.97 2.20 21.14
C GLY A 48 11.92 3.14 20.41
N GLN A 49 11.64 3.54 19.16
CA GLN A 49 12.42 4.52 18.42
C GLN A 49 11.78 5.92 18.55
N ARG A 50 12.31 6.75 19.46
CA ARG A 50 11.67 8.02 19.86
C ARG A 50 12.04 9.22 19.00
N SER A 51 13.19 9.20 18.32
CA SER A 51 13.63 10.28 17.44
C SER A 51 14.03 9.68 16.11
N ALA A 52 13.21 9.91 15.10
CA ALA A 52 13.43 9.41 13.76
C ALA A 52 13.11 10.50 12.75
N ASP A 53 14.11 10.84 11.95
CA ASP A 53 13.84 11.50 10.69
C ASP A 53 13.37 10.45 9.65
N ILE A 54 12.44 10.85 8.80
CA ILE A 54 11.85 10.00 7.75
C ILE A 54 11.85 10.82 6.45
N PRO A 55 13.04 11.06 5.86
CA PRO A 55 13.13 11.82 4.64
C PRO A 55 12.51 11.07 3.46
N THR A 56 12.23 11.79 2.38
CA THR A 56 11.83 11.20 1.11
C THR A 56 13.09 10.75 0.37
N GLY A 57 13.16 9.47 -0.02
CA GLY A 57 14.21 8.95 -0.88
C GLY A 57 14.04 9.37 -2.33
N GLU A 58 15.01 9.01 -3.17
CA GLU A 58 15.04 9.42 -4.59
C GLU A 58 13.82 8.92 -5.39
N GLY A 59 13.26 7.77 -5.01
CA GLY A 59 12.03 7.21 -5.59
C GLY A 59 10.75 7.67 -4.89
N GLY A 60 10.77 8.72 -4.08
CA GLY A 60 9.57 9.19 -3.38
C GLY A 60 9.17 8.35 -2.16
N GLN A 61 9.85 7.22 -1.89
CA GLN A 61 9.59 6.35 -0.76
C GLN A 61 10.11 6.97 0.55
N PRO A 62 9.49 6.68 1.71
CA PRO A 62 10.06 7.04 3.01
C PRO A 62 11.38 6.28 3.25
N VAL A 63 12.40 6.99 3.72
CA VAL A 63 13.64 6.39 4.23
C VAL A 63 13.46 6.11 5.71
N TRP A 64 13.50 4.83 6.07
CA TRP A 64 13.28 4.38 7.44
C TRP A 64 14.59 4.37 8.25
N PRO A 65 14.53 4.62 9.57
CA PRO A 65 15.67 4.39 10.45
C PRO A 65 16.17 2.94 10.37
N THR A 66 17.47 2.74 10.59
CA THR A 66 18.07 1.40 10.61
C THR A 66 17.30 0.44 11.53
N GLY A 67 17.02 -0.76 11.03
CA GLY A 67 16.28 -1.79 11.75
C GLY A 67 14.76 -1.75 11.57
N PHE A 68 14.23 -0.79 10.80
CA PHE A 68 12.81 -0.63 10.54
C PHE A 68 12.46 -0.66 9.06
N VAL A 69 11.23 -1.09 8.78
CA VAL A 69 10.56 -1.00 7.48
C VAL A 69 9.16 -0.45 7.70
N GLY A 70 8.55 0.09 6.66
CA GLY A 70 7.19 0.58 6.78
C GLY A 70 6.63 1.15 5.49
N SER A 71 5.40 1.62 5.60
CA SER A 71 4.67 2.26 4.51
C SER A 71 3.81 3.39 5.02
N LEU A 72 3.59 4.38 4.17
CA LEU A 72 2.74 5.54 4.42
C LEU A 72 1.65 5.57 3.34
N SER A 73 0.42 5.90 3.73
CA SER A 73 -0.61 6.28 2.77
C SER A 73 -1.51 7.38 3.34
N HIS A 74 -2.16 8.10 2.44
CA HIS A 74 -3.12 9.13 2.79
C HIS A 74 -4.20 9.23 1.72
N CYS A 75 -5.38 9.62 2.16
CA CYS A 75 -6.46 10.08 1.31
C CYS A 75 -7.07 11.32 1.98
N PRO A 76 -7.98 12.06 1.31
CA PRO A 76 -8.55 13.28 1.89
C PRO A 76 -9.09 13.06 3.31
N GLY A 77 -8.53 13.80 4.27
CA GLY A 77 -8.93 13.74 5.68
C GLY A 77 -8.48 12.49 6.43
N PHE A 78 -7.55 11.69 5.90
CA PHE A 78 -7.04 10.51 6.60
C PHE A 78 -5.60 10.18 6.22
N THR A 79 -4.75 9.98 7.21
CA THR A 79 -3.35 9.54 7.03
C THR A 79 -3.10 8.30 7.86
N ILE A 80 -2.27 7.40 7.34
CA ILE A 80 -1.93 6.15 8.00
C ILE A 80 -0.47 5.80 7.75
N ALA A 81 0.15 5.20 8.76
CA ALA A 81 1.47 4.61 8.70
C ALA A 81 1.46 3.22 9.32
N ALA A 82 2.20 2.30 8.73
CA ALA A 82 2.48 0.98 9.27
C ALA A 82 4.00 0.79 9.32
N VAL A 83 4.52 0.38 10.48
CA VAL A 83 5.96 0.24 10.73
C VAL A 83 6.23 -1.10 11.40
N GLY A 84 7.26 -1.81 10.96
CA GLY A 84 7.72 -3.06 11.56
C GLY A 84 9.24 -3.09 11.68
N ARG A 85 9.76 -4.08 12.41
CA ARG A 85 11.20 -4.37 12.44
C ARG A 85 11.60 -5.22 11.23
N VAL A 86 12.82 -5.02 10.72
CA VAL A 86 13.38 -5.81 9.60
C VAL A 86 13.40 -7.33 9.83
N GLY A 87 13.45 -7.78 11.09
CA GLY A 87 13.39 -9.21 11.45
C GLY A 87 11.96 -9.78 11.48
N VAL A 88 10.94 -8.95 11.36
CA VAL A 88 9.51 -9.36 11.31
C VAL A 88 9.01 -9.28 9.87
N ALA A 89 9.34 -8.20 9.17
CA ALA A 89 8.95 -7.98 7.78
C ALA A 89 10.14 -7.45 6.96
N SER A 90 10.31 -7.98 5.74
CA SER A 90 11.25 -7.45 4.74
C SER A 90 10.70 -6.20 4.06
N ALA A 91 9.38 -6.11 3.90
CA ALA A 91 8.70 -4.95 3.34
C ALA A 91 7.25 -4.87 3.82
N ILE A 92 6.71 -3.65 3.85
CA ILE A 92 5.31 -3.37 4.14
C ILE A 92 4.83 -2.42 3.05
N GLY A 93 3.64 -2.66 2.51
CA GLY A 93 2.94 -1.75 1.64
C GLY A 93 1.53 -1.56 2.12
N ILE A 94 1.12 -0.32 2.38
CA ILE A 94 -0.27 0.01 2.72
C ILE A 94 -0.80 1.01 1.73
N ASP A 95 -2.10 0.93 1.49
CA ASP A 95 -2.78 1.98 0.77
C ASP A 95 -4.17 2.26 1.34
N VAL A 96 -4.58 3.53 1.30
CA VAL A 96 -5.89 3.98 1.75
C VAL A 96 -6.49 4.89 0.71
N GLU A 97 -7.74 4.62 0.36
CA GLU A 97 -8.45 5.32 -0.70
C GLU A 97 -9.89 5.63 -0.28
N VAL A 98 -10.51 6.56 -1.00
CA VAL A 98 -11.95 6.79 -0.86
C VAL A 98 -12.69 5.64 -1.53
N HIS A 99 -13.66 5.05 -0.85
CA HIS A 99 -14.47 3.95 -1.36
C HIS A 99 -15.49 4.46 -2.40
N ARG A 100 -14.99 4.76 -3.60
CA ARG A 100 -15.75 5.17 -4.78
C ARG A 100 -15.01 4.74 -6.04
N PRO A 101 -15.68 4.53 -7.18
CA PRO A 101 -14.99 4.17 -8.41
C PRO A 101 -13.90 5.17 -8.79
N VAL A 102 -12.75 4.67 -9.25
CA VAL A 102 -11.71 5.55 -9.80
C VAL A 102 -12.19 6.19 -11.09
N ARG A 103 -11.55 7.31 -11.47
CA ARG A 103 -11.84 7.98 -12.74
C ARG A 103 -11.54 7.04 -13.93
N PRO A 104 -12.29 7.09 -15.03
CA PRO A 104 -12.05 6.23 -16.20
C PRO A 104 -10.61 6.27 -16.72
N ALA A 105 -9.98 7.44 -16.71
CA ALA A 105 -8.58 7.60 -17.12
C ALA A 105 -7.60 6.81 -16.22
N VAL A 106 -7.89 6.69 -14.91
CA VAL A 106 -7.09 5.87 -13.98
C VAL A 106 -7.39 4.39 -14.19
N ALA A 107 -8.66 4.03 -14.38
CA ALA A 107 -9.05 2.65 -14.69
C ALA A 107 -8.30 2.11 -15.92
N ALA A 108 -8.18 2.93 -16.97
CA ALA A 108 -7.47 2.58 -18.19
C ALA A 108 -5.96 2.33 -18.01
N THR A 109 -5.34 2.90 -16.98
CA THR A 109 -3.90 2.72 -16.71
C THR A 109 -3.59 1.54 -15.79
N ILE A 110 -4.61 0.98 -15.12
CA ILE A 110 -4.39 0.00 -14.04
C ILE A 110 -4.93 -1.37 -14.35
N VAL A 111 -5.95 -1.48 -15.19
CA VAL A 111 -6.57 -2.77 -15.53
C VAL A 111 -5.73 -3.46 -16.59
N CYS A 112 -5.31 -4.70 -16.36
CA CYS A 112 -4.59 -5.52 -17.33
C CYS A 112 -5.12 -6.96 -17.42
N GLY A 113 -4.84 -7.60 -18.56
CA GLY A 113 -5.13 -9.01 -18.77
C GLY A 113 -6.57 -9.42 -18.43
N SER A 114 -6.70 -10.37 -17.50
CA SER A 114 -8.00 -10.92 -17.09
C SER A 114 -8.77 -10.08 -16.05
N GLU A 115 -8.18 -8.97 -15.56
CA GLU A 115 -8.74 -8.16 -14.48
C GLU A 115 -10.06 -7.50 -14.88
N ALA A 116 -10.23 -7.09 -16.14
CA ALA A 116 -11.49 -6.51 -16.61
C ALA A 116 -12.67 -7.47 -16.41
N SER A 117 -12.50 -8.73 -16.81
CA SER A 117 -13.51 -9.78 -16.62
C SER A 117 -13.73 -10.10 -15.14
N MET A 118 -12.68 -10.06 -14.32
CA MET A 118 -12.80 -10.20 -12.87
C MET A 118 -13.65 -9.07 -12.28
N LEU A 119 -13.35 -7.81 -12.62
CA LEU A 119 -14.09 -6.64 -12.13
C LEU A 119 -15.57 -6.70 -12.49
N THR A 120 -15.92 -7.13 -13.71
CA THR A 120 -17.33 -7.33 -14.11
C THR A 120 -18.03 -8.36 -13.23
N ARG A 121 -17.40 -9.51 -12.97
CA ARG A 121 -17.99 -10.55 -12.09
C ARG A 121 -18.13 -10.07 -10.64
N LEU A 122 -17.13 -9.35 -10.14
CA LEU A 122 -17.14 -8.78 -8.81
C LEU A 122 -18.25 -7.73 -8.65
N ALA A 123 -18.43 -6.84 -9.64
CA ALA A 123 -19.50 -5.87 -9.64
C ALA A 123 -20.90 -6.51 -9.61
N SER A 124 -21.09 -7.64 -10.29
CA SER A 124 -22.37 -8.38 -10.24
C SER A 124 -22.61 -9.09 -8.90
N SER A 125 -21.57 -9.71 -8.32
CA SER A 125 -21.71 -10.48 -7.07
C SER A 125 -21.72 -9.60 -5.81
N HIS A 126 -21.06 -8.45 -5.87
CA HIS A 126 -20.84 -7.55 -4.73
C HIS A 126 -21.01 -6.09 -5.17
N PRO A 127 -22.24 -5.67 -5.52
CA PRO A 127 -22.49 -4.38 -6.18
C PRO A 127 -22.21 -3.16 -5.29
N ALA A 128 -22.14 -3.32 -3.96
CA ALA A 128 -21.84 -2.23 -3.04
C ALA A 128 -20.35 -1.83 -3.00
N VAL A 129 -19.46 -2.63 -3.61
CA VAL A 129 -18.01 -2.41 -3.54
C VAL A 129 -17.52 -1.71 -4.81
N ALA A 130 -16.74 -0.64 -4.65
CA ALA A 130 -16.11 0.06 -5.76
C ALA A 130 -14.85 -0.69 -6.21
N TRP A 131 -15.04 -1.74 -7.00
CA TRP A 131 -13.97 -2.69 -7.34
C TRP A 131 -12.77 -2.09 -8.08
N SER A 132 -12.99 -1.05 -8.89
CA SER A 132 -11.89 -0.35 -9.55
C SER A 132 -10.98 0.40 -8.57
N ALA A 133 -11.54 0.89 -7.45
CA ALA A 133 -10.74 1.48 -6.36
C ALA A 133 -10.06 0.40 -5.53
N VAL A 134 -10.72 -0.73 -5.26
CA VAL A 134 -10.06 -1.87 -4.60
C VAL A 134 -8.84 -2.32 -5.40
N LEU A 135 -8.99 -2.51 -6.72
CA LEU A 135 -7.86 -2.89 -7.58
C LEU A 135 -6.73 -1.86 -7.54
N TRP A 136 -7.06 -0.57 -7.68
CA TRP A 136 -6.09 0.52 -7.58
C TRP A 136 -5.31 0.46 -6.25
N SER A 137 -6.03 0.42 -5.14
CA SER A 137 -5.43 0.41 -3.81
C SER A 137 -4.60 -0.86 -3.55
N VAL A 138 -5.04 -2.01 -4.05
CA VAL A 138 -4.25 -3.25 -4.00
C VAL A 138 -2.95 -3.08 -4.76
N LYS A 139 -2.97 -2.58 -6.00
CA LYS A 139 -1.74 -2.38 -6.80
C LYS A 139 -0.79 -1.36 -6.16
N GLU A 140 -1.31 -0.28 -5.58
CA GLU A 140 -0.54 0.68 -4.78
C GLU A 140 0.16 0.00 -3.59
N SER A 141 -0.55 -0.82 -2.82
CA SER A 141 0.05 -1.53 -1.69
C SER A 141 1.13 -2.53 -2.12
N VAL A 142 0.93 -3.21 -3.26
CA VAL A 142 1.96 -4.09 -3.84
C VAL A 142 3.18 -3.28 -4.26
N PHE A 143 2.98 -2.15 -4.95
CA PHE A 143 4.08 -1.31 -5.40
C PHE A 143 4.90 -0.74 -4.23
N LYS A 144 4.24 -0.30 -3.15
CA LYS A 144 4.88 0.19 -1.93
C LYS A 144 5.65 -0.90 -1.17
N ALA A 145 5.30 -2.18 -1.35
CA ALA A 145 6.09 -3.30 -0.84
C ALA A 145 7.22 -3.72 -1.81
N TRP A 146 7.00 -3.59 -3.12
CA TRP A 146 7.93 -3.98 -4.19
C TRP A 146 9.13 -3.02 -4.31
N TYR A 147 8.89 -1.71 -4.31
CA TYR A 147 9.94 -0.73 -4.58
C TYR A 147 11.08 -0.78 -3.56
N PRO A 148 10.85 -0.88 -2.24
CA PRO A 148 11.94 -1.00 -1.26
C PRO A 148 12.79 -2.27 -1.43
N LEU A 149 12.23 -3.34 -1.99
CA LEU A 149 12.95 -4.61 -2.19
C LEU A 149 13.79 -4.60 -3.47
N THR A 150 13.36 -3.86 -4.49
CA THR A 150 13.91 -3.98 -5.85
C THR A 150 14.56 -2.70 -6.37
N GLY A 151 14.20 -1.54 -5.82
CA GLY A 151 14.58 -0.22 -6.35
C GLY A 151 13.98 0.11 -7.73
N ARG A 152 12.97 -0.64 -8.18
CA ARG A 152 12.47 -0.58 -9.56
C ARG A 152 11.04 -0.08 -9.65
N TRP A 153 10.83 0.87 -10.55
CA TRP A 153 9.50 1.24 -11.01
C TRP A 153 8.97 0.22 -12.01
N VAL A 154 7.68 -0.09 -11.89
CA VAL A 154 6.94 -0.95 -12.84
C VAL A 154 5.59 -0.31 -13.09
N ASP A 155 5.07 -0.46 -14.31
CA ASP A 155 3.72 -0.03 -14.63
C ASP A 155 2.70 -0.89 -13.87
N TYR A 156 1.55 -0.33 -13.52
CA TYR A 156 0.48 -1.10 -12.85
C TYR A 156 0.00 -2.28 -13.69
N THR A 157 0.10 -2.20 -15.02
CA THR A 157 -0.24 -3.29 -15.94
C THR A 157 0.75 -4.46 -15.86
N ALA A 158 1.94 -4.25 -15.29
CA ALA A 158 2.92 -5.30 -15.00
C ALA A 158 2.69 -5.98 -13.64
N CYS A 159 1.55 -5.74 -12.98
CA CYS A 159 1.11 -6.40 -11.77
C CYS A 159 -0.28 -7.00 -12.01
N GLU A 160 -0.40 -8.32 -11.99
CA GLU A 160 -1.67 -9.04 -12.13
C GLU A 160 -2.26 -9.33 -10.75
N VAL A 161 -3.55 -9.06 -10.55
CA VAL A 161 -4.22 -9.21 -9.26
C VAL A 161 -5.42 -10.15 -9.36
N VAL A 162 -5.55 -11.03 -8.37
CA VAL A 162 -6.76 -11.83 -8.09
C VAL A 162 -7.33 -11.41 -6.75
N ILE A 163 -8.57 -10.93 -6.76
CA ILE A 163 -9.28 -10.48 -5.54
C ILE A 163 -10.20 -11.60 -5.04
N HIS A 164 -10.12 -11.92 -3.75
CA HIS A 164 -10.99 -12.86 -3.06
C HIS A 164 -11.99 -12.09 -2.19
N PRO A 165 -13.23 -11.87 -2.66
CA PRO A 165 -14.12 -10.91 -2.04
C PRO A 165 -14.57 -11.30 -0.63
N ASP A 166 -14.99 -12.55 -0.45
CA ASP A 166 -15.53 -13.06 0.81
C ASP A 166 -14.47 -13.17 1.93
N ARG A 167 -13.19 -13.26 1.54
CA ARG A 167 -12.07 -13.39 2.48
C ARG A 167 -11.45 -12.04 2.87
N GLY A 168 -11.78 -10.97 2.12
CA GLY A 168 -11.08 -9.68 2.22
C GLY A 168 -9.58 -9.83 1.98
N SER A 169 -9.20 -10.64 0.98
CA SER A 169 -7.81 -10.91 0.62
C SER A 169 -7.59 -10.81 -0.88
N PHE A 170 -6.31 -10.78 -1.29
CA PHE A 170 -5.90 -10.81 -2.68
C PHE A 170 -4.56 -11.50 -2.83
N ASP A 171 -4.31 -12.02 -4.03
CA ASP A 171 -3.00 -12.45 -4.50
C ASP A 171 -2.60 -11.54 -5.67
N ALA A 172 -1.32 -11.20 -5.74
CA ALA A 172 -0.77 -10.35 -6.79
C ALA A 172 0.57 -10.90 -7.30
N ARG A 173 0.84 -10.70 -8.59
CA ARG A 173 2.08 -11.12 -9.22
C ARG A 173 2.67 -10.02 -10.10
N VAL A 174 3.93 -9.65 -9.86
CA VAL A 174 4.66 -8.71 -10.70
C VAL A 174 5.34 -9.48 -11.84
N VAL A 175 4.89 -9.22 -13.07
CA VAL A 175 5.31 -9.89 -14.31
C VAL A 175 6.32 -9.10 -15.15
N ALA A 176 6.83 -7.97 -14.62
CA ALA A 176 7.85 -7.17 -15.30
C ALA A 176 9.13 -7.97 -15.59
N PRO A 177 9.83 -7.74 -16.71
CA PRO A 177 11.11 -8.40 -17.01
C PRO A 177 12.12 -8.27 -15.89
N ALA A 178 12.96 -9.29 -15.71
CA ALA A 178 14.04 -9.26 -14.73
C ALA A 178 14.99 -8.08 -14.99
N GLY A 179 15.30 -7.33 -13.94
CA GLY A 179 16.26 -6.23 -14.03
C GLY A 179 17.70 -6.75 -14.06
N PRO A 180 18.67 -5.97 -14.57
CA PRO A 180 20.08 -6.38 -14.62
C PRO A 180 20.67 -6.72 -13.26
N THR A 181 20.15 -6.11 -12.19
CA THR A 181 20.57 -6.25 -10.80
C THR A 181 19.58 -7.04 -9.95
N GLU A 182 18.54 -7.62 -10.57
CA GLU A 182 17.52 -8.34 -9.82
C GLU A 182 18.04 -9.71 -9.40
N CYS A 183 18.13 -9.93 -8.09
CA CYS A 183 18.44 -11.24 -7.55
C CYS A 183 17.28 -12.19 -7.84
N SER A 184 17.56 -13.41 -8.30
CA SER A 184 16.54 -14.44 -8.61
C SER A 184 15.68 -14.82 -7.39
N THR A 185 16.08 -14.41 -6.19
CA THR A 185 15.37 -14.64 -4.91
C THR A 185 14.38 -13.53 -4.56
N MET A 186 14.26 -12.46 -5.36
CA MET A 186 13.31 -11.38 -5.08
C MET A 186 11.86 -11.85 -5.22
N PRO A 187 10.97 -11.50 -4.27
CA PRO A 187 9.58 -11.94 -4.31
C PRO A 187 8.87 -11.24 -5.47
N ARG A 188 8.26 -12.05 -6.34
CA ARG A 188 7.38 -11.59 -7.42
C ARG A 188 5.92 -11.87 -7.16
N ALA A 189 5.62 -12.66 -6.13
CA ALA A 189 4.28 -12.94 -5.68
C ALA A 189 4.06 -12.27 -4.32
N PHE A 190 2.89 -11.64 -4.17
CA PHE A 190 2.48 -10.94 -2.97
C PHE A 190 1.09 -11.42 -2.59
N ALA A 191 0.90 -11.63 -1.29
CA ALA A 191 -0.42 -11.88 -0.72
C ALA A 191 -0.75 -10.71 0.21
N GLY A 192 -2.01 -10.33 0.23
CA GLY A 192 -2.44 -9.19 1.02
C GLY A 192 -3.90 -9.25 1.43
N ARG A 193 -4.29 -8.23 2.19
CA ARG A 193 -5.66 -8.07 2.67
C ARG A 193 -6.20 -6.73 2.26
N TRP A 194 -7.51 -6.66 2.11
CA TRP A 194 -8.21 -5.42 1.84
C TRP A 194 -9.51 -5.37 2.64
N SER A 195 -10.00 -4.17 2.90
CA SER A 195 -11.25 -3.96 3.63
C SER A 195 -11.85 -2.60 3.30
N VAL A 196 -13.17 -2.52 3.34
CA VAL A 196 -13.93 -1.27 3.29
C VAL A 196 -14.47 -0.99 4.69
N VAL A 197 -14.24 0.22 5.19
CA VAL A 197 -14.73 0.70 6.48
C VAL A 197 -15.32 2.09 6.30
N GLY A 198 -16.65 2.19 6.38
CA GLY A 198 -17.37 3.43 6.09
C GLY A 198 -17.11 3.89 4.65
N THR A 199 -16.60 5.10 4.48
CA THR A 199 -16.30 5.71 3.17
C THR A 199 -14.86 5.45 2.70
N ARG A 200 -14.10 4.62 3.41
CA ARG A 200 -12.68 4.37 3.13
C ARG A 200 -12.44 2.91 2.79
N LEU A 201 -11.47 2.71 1.93
CA LEU A 201 -10.92 1.42 1.54
C LEU A 201 -9.47 1.40 2.01
N CYS A 202 -9.01 0.26 2.52
CA CYS A 202 -7.61 0.04 2.88
C CYS A 202 -7.14 -1.30 2.33
N SER A 203 -5.91 -1.34 1.83
CA SER A 203 -5.19 -2.54 1.42
C SER A 203 -3.83 -2.63 2.12
N VAL A 204 -3.35 -3.85 2.32
CA VAL A 204 -2.05 -4.11 2.93
C VAL A 204 -1.37 -5.33 2.33
N VAL A 205 -0.07 -5.21 2.14
CA VAL A 205 0.88 -6.27 1.88
C VAL A 205 1.94 -6.25 2.97
N ILE A 206 2.24 -7.41 3.55
CA ILE A 206 3.37 -7.59 4.47
C ILE A 206 4.18 -8.75 3.93
N VAL A 207 5.41 -8.46 3.53
CA VAL A 207 6.38 -9.47 3.11
C VAL A 207 7.13 -9.91 4.35
N PRO A 208 6.98 -11.17 4.81
CA PRO A 208 7.68 -11.66 6.00
C PRO A 208 9.20 -11.55 5.83
N ALA A 209 9.92 -11.38 6.93
CA ALA A 209 11.37 -11.53 6.92
C ALA A 209 11.72 -12.98 6.56
N SER A 210 12.67 -13.18 5.64
CA SER A 210 13.21 -14.51 5.38
C SER A 210 13.86 -15.02 6.66
N GLN A 211 13.39 -16.15 7.20
CA GLN A 211 14.11 -16.85 8.26
C GLN A 211 15.49 -17.20 7.69
N ARG A 212 16.58 -16.70 8.29
CA ARG A 212 17.89 -17.29 8.01
C ARG A 212 17.78 -18.75 8.45
N GLN A 213 18.00 -19.68 7.53
CA GLN A 213 18.41 -21.02 7.94
C GLN A 213 19.82 -20.84 8.47
N ASP A 214 19.94 -20.62 9.76
CA ASP A 214 21.21 -20.74 10.46
C ASP A 214 21.59 -22.23 10.37
N GLY A 215 22.54 -22.53 9.48
CA GLY A 215 23.24 -23.81 9.40
C GLY A 215 24.54 -23.76 10.19
#